data_AF-A0A2A5SPR8-F1
#
_entry.id   AF-A0A2A5SPR8-F1
#
_cell.length_a   1.000
_cell.length_b   1.000
_cell.length_c   1.000
_cell.angle_alpha   90.00
_cell.angle_beta   90.00
_cell.angle_gamma   90.00
#
_symmetry.space_group_name_H-M   'P 1'
#
loop_
_entity.id
_entity.type
_entity.pdbx_description
1 polymer ?
#
loop_
_entity_poly.entity_id
_entity_poly.type
_entity_poly.pdbx_seq_one_letter_code
_entity_poly.pdbx_strand_id
1 'polypeptide(L)'
;MGTLTILAGGGVVLTHSPDVFKIQKVYAATSREVTVYPTNFLTYFQRNGSAAGFNYDLSTYTQTLTPDKGSQAGNVTLMTKVDMSQNFTFTGKINLGNKAQNRGGADGVGFLFYPGDTSVVGAPGGAAGIGGVKGAFGFKLDTYYNGFNDPSFTQDPSQYASGLAFGAFVNGLDGQAKTIAAGSQEIPQPTNNNFVDFKMTYIGATKTMSITYGTQSWTQDVSAFVGTNQAMSFSIAASTGANMNLQQLRNVEFTYTVAQGSVIANYVDDQGNTIAPSVTTSGDITTAYTTEQKNIPGYTYQSSNGAAQAGNYTVNDQTVNYVYTRNQGTIDVTYIDQTTGQVLTKKDLSGGTNDPANYTTGADIKSYTDKGYELVSDDYPSQGAVFTDTPQHYVVYLIQKSVVSSEQKQVNETIHYVYEDGTKAAEDYKATPLISQER
;
A
#
# COMPACT_ATOMS: atom_id res chain seq x y z
N MET A 1 45.46 -11.96 11.86
CA MET A 1 45.18 -12.19 13.29
C MET A 1 45.62 -10.97 14.06
N GLY A 2 44.68 -10.23 14.64
CA GLY A 2 44.95 -9.09 15.52
C GLY A 2 43.82 -9.04 16.53
N THR A 3 44.13 -9.29 17.79
CA THR A 3 43.17 -9.38 18.89
C THR A 3 42.75 -7.98 19.31
N LEU A 4 41.45 -7.70 19.34
CA LEU A 4 40.88 -6.46 19.86
C LEU A 4 40.56 -6.63 21.34
N THR A 5 41.26 -5.91 22.20
CA THR A 5 40.95 -5.83 23.64
C THR A 5 40.33 -4.47 23.93
N ILE A 6 39.08 -4.44 24.40
CA ILE A 6 38.37 -3.22 24.82
C ILE A 6 38.66 -3.00 26.30
N LEU A 7 39.25 -1.86 26.66
CA LEU A 7 39.31 -1.38 28.04
C LEU A 7 38.12 -0.45 28.32
N ALA A 8 37.48 -0.65 29.47
CA ALA A 8 36.41 0.20 29.97
C ALA A 8 37.02 1.55 30.45
N GLY A 9 36.57 2.65 29.86
CA GLY A 9 37.01 4.01 30.20
C GLY A 9 37.42 4.79 28.94
N GLY A 10 36.52 5.67 28.49
CA GLY A 10 36.57 6.31 27.17
C GLY A 10 37.79 7.19 26.90
N GLY A 11 38.24 7.14 25.64
CA GLY A 11 39.19 8.05 25.01
C GLY A 11 40.09 7.32 24.02
N VAL A 12 39.75 7.34 22.73
CA VAL A 12 40.68 6.92 21.66
C VAL A 12 41.12 8.18 20.91
N VAL A 13 42.42 8.48 20.97
CA VAL A 13 43.10 9.40 20.04
C VAL A 13 43.63 8.55 18.90
N LEU A 14 43.16 8.79 17.67
CA LEU A 14 43.75 8.20 16.47
C LEU A 14 44.59 9.27 15.76
N THR A 15 45.90 9.08 15.76
CA THR A 15 46.80 9.73 14.81
C THR A 15 46.98 8.80 13.61
N HIS A 16 46.83 9.37 12.42
CA HIS A 16 47.06 8.80 11.08
C HIS A 16 45.83 8.22 10.36
N SER A 17 45.42 8.93 9.31
CA SER A 17 44.43 8.55 8.31
C SER A 17 45.08 7.72 7.20
N PRO A 18 44.33 6.76 6.64
CA PRO A 18 44.06 6.81 5.21
C PRO A 18 42.57 6.82 4.91
N ASP A 19 42.24 7.45 3.79
CA ASP A 19 40.90 7.60 3.22
C ASP A 19 40.15 6.27 3.08
N VAL A 20 38.82 6.38 3.26
CA VAL A 20 37.78 5.36 3.04
C VAL A 20 37.54 4.35 4.18
N PHE A 21 37.02 4.85 5.31
CA PHE A 21 36.11 4.08 6.14
C PHE A 21 34.67 4.49 5.83
N LYS A 22 33.94 3.65 5.08
CA LYS A 22 32.47 3.68 5.11
C LYS A 22 32.05 3.14 6.48
N ILE A 23 31.75 4.04 7.41
CA ILE A 23 31.17 3.66 8.71
C ILE A 23 29.76 3.14 8.43
N GLN A 24 29.62 1.83 8.25
CA GLN A 24 28.32 1.17 8.28
C GLN A 24 27.93 1.05 9.74
N LYS A 25 27.15 2.03 10.22
CA LYS A 25 26.74 2.16 11.62
C LYS A 25 25.80 1.01 11.98
N VAL A 26 26.23 0.14 12.89
CA VAL A 26 25.37 -0.85 13.55
C VAL A 26 24.70 -0.13 14.73
N TYR A 27 23.39 0.08 14.66
CA TYR A 27 22.62 0.59 15.81
C TYR A 27 22.29 -0.59 16.73
N ALA A 28 23.25 -1.00 17.56
CA ALA A 28 23.02 -2.04 18.57
C ALA A 28 23.15 -1.49 20.00
N ALA A 29 22.01 -1.57 20.71
CA ALA A 29 21.83 -1.92 22.13
C ALA A 29 21.96 -0.90 23.28
N THR A 30 22.26 0.38 23.09
CA THR A 30 22.08 1.37 24.19
C THR A 30 21.55 2.70 23.67
N SER A 31 20.22 2.85 23.72
CA SER A 31 19.43 4.02 23.31
C SER A 31 19.42 4.35 21.81
N ARG A 32 18.21 4.45 21.25
CA ARG A 32 17.94 5.03 19.93
C ARG A 32 17.97 6.57 19.94
N GLU A 33 18.19 7.17 21.11
CA GLU A 33 18.33 8.62 21.25
C GLU A 33 19.66 9.11 20.65
N VAL A 34 19.57 10.17 19.86
CA VAL A 34 20.68 10.80 19.16
C VAL A 34 20.61 12.30 19.40
N THR A 35 21.76 12.92 19.65
CA THR A 35 21.91 14.37 19.60
C THR A 35 22.76 14.78 18.40
N VAL A 36 22.17 15.55 17.50
CA VAL A 36 22.88 16.31 16.47
C VAL A 36 23.47 17.55 17.14
N TYR A 37 24.74 17.81 16.89
CA TYR A 37 25.47 18.99 17.31
C TYR A 37 25.91 19.80 16.10
N PRO A 38 26.24 21.10 16.26
CA PRO A 38 26.70 21.92 15.16
C PRO A 38 27.93 21.35 14.45
N THR A 39 28.79 20.65 15.18
CA THR A 39 30.03 20.01 14.67
C THR A 39 29.79 18.75 13.86
N ASN A 40 28.65 18.07 14.03
CA ASN A 40 28.33 16.81 13.35
C ASN A 40 27.06 16.90 12.48
N PHE A 41 26.60 18.12 12.19
CA PHE A 41 25.36 18.38 11.45
C PHE A 41 25.27 17.54 10.16
N LEU A 42 26.32 17.52 9.34
CA LEU A 42 26.37 16.78 8.07
C LEU A 42 26.45 15.25 8.21
N THR A 43 26.62 14.73 9.42
CA THR A 43 26.51 13.28 9.69
C THR A 43 25.04 12.84 9.73
N TYR A 44 24.12 13.76 10.03
CA TYR A 44 22.69 13.45 10.23
C TYR A 44 21.77 14.16 9.25
N PHE A 45 22.19 15.28 8.68
CA PHE A 45 21.44 16.02 7.68
C PHE A 45 22.10 15.93 6.31
N GLN A 46 21.29 15.64 5.29
CA GLN A 46 21.66 15.79 3.89
C GLN A 46 21.29 17.19 3.41
N ARG A 47 22.13 17.80 2.56
CA ARG A 47 21.85 19.09 1.90
C ARG A 47 21.37 18.83 0.48
N ASN A 48 20.29 19.49 0.05
CA ASN A 48 19.72 19.32 -1.28
C ASN A 48 19.34 20.67 -1.91
N GLY A 49 19.10 20.68 -3.23
CA GLY A 49 18.75 21.89 -3.97
C GLY A 49 19.85 22.96 -3.90
N SER A 50 19.47 24.23 -3.80
CA SER A 50 20.44 25.34 -3.67
C SER A 50 21.34 25.20 -2.45
N ALA A 51 20.87 24.58 -1.36
CA ALA A 51 21.67 24.38 -0.15
C ALA A 51 22.91 23.48 -0.39
N ALA A 52 22.82 22.54 -1.33
CA ALA A 52 23.95 21.69 -1.69
C ALA A 52 25.11 22.51 -2.32
N GLY A 53 24.80 23.63 -2.98
CA GLY A 53 25.76 24.56 -3.57
C GLY A 53 26.51 25.43 -2.55
N PHE A 54 26.09 25.43 -1.28
CA PHE A 54 26.77 26.17 -0.21
C PHE A 54 27.33 25.20 0.83
N ASN A 55 28.66 25.14 0.92
CA ASN A 55 29.34 24.38 1.96
C ASN A 55 28.85 24.82 3.34
N TYR A 56 28.74 23.85 4.25
CA TYR A 56 28.48 24.13 5.65
C TYR A 56 29.67 24.88 6.24
N ASP A 57 29.44 26.09 6.74
CA ASP A 57 30.49 26.92 7.32
C ASP A 57 30.85 26.39 8.71
N LEU A 58 32.00 25.73 8.83
CA LEU A 58 32.49 25.15 10.08
C LEU A 58 32.99 26.19 11.10
N SER A 59 33.22 27.44 10.70
CA SER A 59 33.65 28.49 11.62
C SER A 59 32.48 29.10 12.40
N THR A 60 31.32 29.18 11.75
CA THR A 60 30.10 29.75 12.35
C THR A 60 28.98 28.73 12.53
N TYR A 61 29.20 27.48 12.10
CA TYR A 61 28.21 26.41 12.03
C TYR A 61 26.94 26.80 11.28
N THR A 62 27.12 27.43 10.12
CA THR A 62 26.02 27.98 9.30
C THR A 62 25.77 27.12 8.06
N GLN A 63 24.50 26.74 7.84
CA GLN A 63 24.02 26.23 6.57
C GLN A 63 23.19 27.28 5.85
N THR A 64 23.58 27.64 4.63
CA THR A 64 22.74 28.46 3.75
C THR A 64 21.73 27.57 3.01
N LEU A 65 20.45 27.90 3.11
CA LEU A 65 19.38 27.21 2.36
C LEU A 65 19.19 27.86 0.99
N THR A 66 19.03 29.18 0.98
CA THR A 66 19.01 30.00 -0.25
C THR A 66 19.91 31.21 -0.11
N PRO A 67 20.64 31.60 -1.17
CA PRO A 67 21.23 32.93 -1.25
C PRO A 67 20.14 33.99 -1.47
N ASP A 68 20.49 35.27 -1.32
CA ASP A 68 19.64 36.41 -1.74
C ASP A 68 19.64 36.56 -3.27
N LYS A 69 19.08 35.57 -3.95
CA LYS A 69 18.90 35.50 -5.41
C LYS A 69 17.52 34.92 -5.71
N GLY A 70 16.96 35.26 -6.86
CA GLY A 70 15.68 34.73 -7.30
C GLY A 70 15.75 33.25 -7.70
N SER A 71 14.58 32.60 -7.68
CA SER A 71 14.37 31.22 -8.16
C SER A 71 15.29 30.18 -7.51
N GLN A 72 15.43 30.24 -6.18
CA GLN A 72 16.20 29.27 -5.40
C GLN A 72 15.26 28.36 -4.61
N ALA A 73 15.65 27.11 -4.41
CA ALA A 73 14.96 26.19 -3.52
C ALA A 73 16.00 25.25 -2.92
N GLY A 74 16.15 25.28 -1.61
CA GLY A 74 17.17 24.52 -0.90
C GLY A 74 16.64 23.99 0.41
N ASN A 75 17.11 22.81 0.80
CA ASN A 75 16.66 22.17 2.03
C ASN A 75 17.78 21.36 2.67
N VAL A 76 17.53 21.02 3.93
CA VAL A 76 18.22 19.95 4.64
C VAL A 76 17.22 18.91 5.10
N THR A 77 17.52 17.63 4.87
CA THR A 77 16.69 16.51 5.29
C THR A 77 17.41 15.68 6.34
N LEU A 78 16.71 15.30 7.41
CA LEU A 78 17.23 14.34 8.38
C LEU A 78 17.31 12.95 7.71
N MET A 79 18.46 12.29 7.81
CA MET A 79 18.71 11.01 7.13
C MET A 79 18.01 9.81 7.79
N THR A 80 17.44 10.00 8.96
CA THR A 80 16.62 9.03 9.71
C THR A 80 15.24 9.62 9.98
N LYS A 81 14.29 8.78 10.39
CA LYS A 81 12.98 9.23 10.87
C LYS A 81 13.02 9.49 12.38
N VAL A 82 12.20 10.43 12.84
CA VAL A 82 11.96 10.78 14.24
C VAL A 82 10.85 9.89 14.80
N ASP A 83 11.08 9.30 15.97
CA ASP A 83 10.09 8.53 16.73
C ASP A 83 9.15 9.47 17.49
N MET A 84 7.94 9.65 16.96
CA MET A 84 6.90 10.54 17.50
C MET A 84 6.20 9.98 18.75
N SER A 85 6.57 8.78 19.23
CA SER A 85 6.18 8.31 20.56
C SER A 85 7.05 8.95 21.66
N GLN A 86 8.24 9.43 21.30
CA GLN A 86 9.22 9.99 22.22
C GLN A 86 9.24 11.52 22.16
N ASN A 87 9.88 12.13 23.14
CA ASN A 87 10.13 13.56 23.13
C ASN A 87 11.26 13.91 22.16
N PHE A 88 11.24 15.12 21.62
CA PHE A 88 12.40 15.68 20.93
C PHE A 88 12.56 17.17 21.20
N THR A 89 13.77 17.68 21.00
CA THR A 89 14.10 19.10 21.08
C THR A 89 15.07 19.49 19.98
N PHE A 90 14.65 20.42 19.13
CA PHE A 90 15.47 21.08 18.12
C PHE A 90 15.75 22.52 18.57
N THR A 91 16.99 22.97 18.49
CA THR A 91 17.40 24.36 18.72
C THR A 91 18.36 24.83 17.63
N GLY A 92 18.42 26.14 17.46
CA GLY A 92 19.37 26.78 16.57
C GLY A 92 19.04 28.25 16.42
N LYS A 93 19.56 28.86 15.35
CA LYS A 93 19.20 30.21 14.95
C LYS A 93 18.81 30.23 13.48
N ILE A 94 17.81 31.04 13.14
CA ILE A 94 17.33 31.22 11.77
C ILE A 94 17.58 32.65 11.34
N ASN A 95 18.21 32.81 10.17
CA ASN A 95 18.24 34.06 9.43
C ASN A 95 17.16 33.98 8.34
N LEU A 96 16.14 34.84 8.41
CA LEU A 96 15.07 34.96 7.40
C LEU A 96 15.38 36.01 6.32
N GLY A 97 16.55 36.63 6.39
CA GLY A 97 17.02 37.62 5.46
C GLY A 97 16.95 39.04 6.00
N ASN A 98 16.82 40.00 5.08
CA ASN A 98 16.83 41.43 5.37
C ASN A 98 15.61 42.18 4.81
N LYS A 99 14.65 41.46 4.21
CA LYS A 99 13.47 42.02 3.58
C LYS A 99 12.23 41.27 4.03
N ALA A 100 11.18 41.99 4.42
CA ALA A 100 9.81 41.49 4.40
C ALA A 100 9.23 41.68 2.98
N GLN A 101 8.03 41.16 2.70
CA GLN A 101 7.44 41.21 1.36
C GLN A 101 7.41 42.60 0.74
N ASN A 102 7.02 43.61 1.51
CA ASN A 102 6.94 45.00 1.06
C ASN A 102 8.29 45.60 0.60
N ARG A 103 9.41 44.95 0.93
CA ARG A 103 10.76 45.29 0.50
C ARG A 103 11.36 44.27 -0.47
N GLY A 104 10.56 43.34 -0.99
CA GLY A 104 11.02 42.29 -1.91
C GLY A 104 11.52 41.01 -1.23
N GLY A 105 11.14 40.76 0.03
CA GLY A 105 11.47 39.54 0.76
C GLY A 105 10.51 38.38 0.46
N ALA A 106 11.06 37.17 0.34
CA ALA A 106 10.32 35.91 0.18
C ALA A 106 11.30 34.72 0.23
N ASP A 107 10.83 33.47 0.26
CA ASP A 107 9.46 33.05 0.56
C ASP A 107 9.31 32.78 2.05
N GLY A 108 10.33 32.20 2.68
CA GLY A 108 10.34 31.84 4.08
C GLY A 108 10.98 30.48 4.30
N VAL A 109 11.02 30.06 5.57
CA VAL A 109 11.58 28.78 6.01
C VAL A 109 10.47 27.93 6.59
N GLY A 110 10.29 26.72 6.06
CA GLY A 110 9.37 25.73 6.59
C GLY A 110 10.06 24.51 7.18
N PHE A 111 9.40 23.92 8.16
CA PHE A 111 9.80 22.71 8.87
C PHE A 111 8.72 21.67 8.63
N LEU A 112 9.04 20.60 7.91
CA LEU A 112 8.11 19.53 7.53
C LEU A 112 8.32 18.29 8.40
N PHE A 113 7.21 17.68 8.83
CA PHE A 113 7.12 16.30 9.31
C PHE A 113 6.23 15.49 8.36
N TYR A 114 6.68 14.31 7.96
CA TYR A 114 5.98 13.47 6.98
C TYR A 114 6.24 11.97 7.20
N PRO A 115 5.24 11.09 7.19
CA PRO A 115 5.42 9.67 7.51
C PRO A 115 6.20 8.86 6.46
N GLY A 116 6.27 9.33 5.21
CA GLY A 116 6.97 8.63 4.14
C GLY A 116 8.48 8.87 4.14
N ASP A 117 9.08 8.74 2.95
CA ASP A 117 10.53 8.69 2.79
C ASP A 117 11.26 9.97 3.23
N THR A 118 12.47 9.79 3.80
CA THR A 118 13.33 10.87 4.31
C THR A 118 13.82 11.85 3.24
N SER A 119 13.75 11.49 1.96
CA SER A 119 14.15 12.34 0.84
C SER A 119 13.04 13.26 0.34
N VAL A 120 11.80 13.08 0.79
CA VAL A 120 10.65 13.86 0.34
C VAL A 120 10.60 15.20 1.05
N VAL A 121 10.45 16.27 0.27
CA VAL A 121 10.31 17.65 0.74
C VAL A 121 9.16 18.30 -0.03
N GLY A 122 8.48 19.28 0.58
CA GLY A 122 7.40 19.99 -0.08
C GLY A 122 7.87 20.97 -1.16
N ALA A 123 6.90 21.47 -1.92
CA ALA A 123 7.09 22.42 -3.00
C ALA A 123 7.63 23.78 -2.48
N PRO A 124 8.38 24.52 -3.32
CA PRO A 124 8.82 25.88 -3.01
C PRO A 124 7.66 26.90 -3.07
N GLY A 125 7.95 28.17 -2.81
CA GLY A 125 6.99 29.26 -2.83
C GLY A 125 6.08 29.23 -1.60
N GLY A 126 4.80 29.55 -1.79
CA GLY A 126 3.78 29.59 -0.71
C GLY A 126 3.53 28.23 -0.03
N ALA A 127 3.97 27.13 -0.64
CA ALA A 127 3.97 25.81 -0.02
C ALA A 127 4.99 25.68 1.12
N ALA A 128 5.96 26.59 1.22
CA ALA A 128 6.97 26.68 2.27
C ALA A 128 7.72 25.35 2.52
N GLY A 129 7.92 24.52 1.49
CA GLY A 129 8.55 23.21 1.66
C GLY A 129 7.72 22.19 2.45
N ILE A 130 6.43 22.46 2.66
CA ILE A 130 5.46 21.58 3.32
C ILE A 130 4.40 21.10 2.33
N GLY A 131 3.83 22.02 1.56
CA GLY A 131 2.78 21.75 0.58
C GLY A 131 3.22 20.86 -0.58
N GLY A 132 2.29 20.18 -1.22
CA GLY A 132 2.56 19.18 -2.26
C GLY A 132 2.88 17.78 -1.74
N VAL A 133 2.98 17.60 -0.42
CA VAL A 133 3.27 16.29 0.23
C VAL A 133 2.07 15.87 1.07
N LYS A 134 1.31 14.89 0.57
CA LYS A 134 0.12 14.37 1.26
C LYS A 134 0.52 13.69 2.58
N GLY A 135 -0.15 14.05 3.67
CA GLY A 135 0.14 13.56 5.01
C GLY A 135 1.22 14.35 5.75
N ALA A 136 1.75 15.43 5.15
CA ALA A 136 2.70 16.30 5.83
C ALA A 136 2.01 17.30 6.77
N PHE A 137 2.74 17.78 7.76
CA PHE A 137 2.38 18.93 8.57
C PHE A 137 3.64 19.62 9.07
N GLY A 138 3.50 20.77 9.70
CA GLY A 138 4.66 21.40 10.31
C GLY A 138 4.46 22.85 10.72
N PHE A 139 5.53 23.62 10.61
CA PHE A 139 5.57 25.03 10.99
C PHE A 139 6.32 25.83 9.93
N LYS A 140 5.88 27.06 9.65
CA LYS A 140 6.59 27.99 8.76
C LYS A 140 6.86 29.32 9.43
N LEU A 141 8.01 29.89 9.08
CA LEU A 141 8.36 31.30 9.24
C LEU A 141 8.29 31.93 7.86
N ASP A 142 7.23 32.67 7.60
CA ASP A 142 6.86 33.14 6.28
C ASP A 142 7.17 34.64 6.15
N THR A 143 7.77 35.02 5.03
CA THR A 143 8.14 36.42 4.73
C THR A 143 7.34 37.02 3.57
N TYR A 144 6.44 36.22 2.97
CA TYR A 144 5.65 36.57 1.80
C TYR A 144 4.21 36.10 1.94
N TYR A 145 3.29 37.03 2.13
CA TYR A 145 1.86 36.75 2.09
C TYR A 145 1.40 36.34 0.68
N ASN A 146 0.85 35.13 0.58
CA ASN A 146 0.18 34.61 -0.61
C ASN A 146 -1.34 34.83 -0.53
N GLY A 147 -1.87 35.78 -1.30
CA GLY A 147 -3.31 36.10 -1.34
C GLY A 147 -4.17 35.24 -2.29
N PHE A 148 -3.72 34.04 -2.65
CA PHE A 148 -4.39 33.14 -3.61
C PHE A 148 -4.18 31.67 -3.23
N ASN A 149 -5.00 30.79 -3.79
CA ASN A 149 -4.88 29.33 -3.61
C ASN A 149 -4.12 28.68 -4.78
N ASP A 150 -3.38 27.64 -4.48
CA ASP A 150 -2.61 26.79 -5.39
C ASP A 150 -2.86 25.31 -5.06
N PRO A 151 -2.67 24.34 -5.98
CA PRO A 151 -2.76 22.93 -5.63
C PRO A 151 -1.89 22.51 -4.43
N SER A 152 -0.76 23.20 -4.20
CA SER A 152 0.18 22.91 -3.13
C SER A 152 -0.04 23.72 -1.84
N PHE A 153 -0.77 24.84 -1.85
CA PHE A 153 -1.05 25.65 -0.65
C PHE A 153 -2.35 26.46 -0.75
N THR A 154 -2.94 26.82 0.38
CA THR A 154 -4.03 27.82 0.42
C THR A 154 -3.51 29.21 0.70
N GLN A 155 -4.30 30.23 0.37
CA GLN A 155 -3.99 31.61 0.72
C GLN A 155 -3.67 31.75 2.22
N ASP A 156 -2.77 32.69 2.52
CA ASP A 156 -2.41 33.00 3.89
C ASP A 156 -3.52 33.79 4.62
N PRO A 157 -3.48 33.81 5.96
CA PRO A 157 -4.43 34.59 6.75
C PRO A 157 -4.39 36.07 6.37
N SER A 158 -5.56 36.63 6.05
CA SER A 158 -5.74 38.00 5.54
C SER A 158 -5.17 39.09 6.46
N GLN A 159 -4.98 38.80 7.75
CA GLN A 159 -4.32 39.71 8.69
C GLN A 159 -2.86 40.03 8.31
N TYR A 160 -2.22 39.22 7.47
CA TYR A 160 -0.86 39.45 6.97
C TYR A 160 -0.84 40.06 5.57
N ALA A 161 -1.98 40.46 5.00
CA ALA A 161 -2.08 41.00 3.65
C ALA A 161 -1.28 42.29 3.42
N SER A 162 -0.85 42.98 4.49
CA SER A 162 0.10 44.10 4.42
C SER A 162 1.55 43.68 4.15
N GLY A 163 1.82 42.37 3.99
CA GLY A 163 3.13 41.82 3.70
C GLY A 163 4.07 41.73 4.90
N LEU A 164 3.50 41.57 6.10
CA LEU A 164 4.24 41.34 7.34
C LEU A 164 4.68 39.88 7.42
N ALA A 165 5.92 39.64 7.82
CA ALA A 165 6.41 38.30 8.11
C ALA A 165 5.69 37.73 9.35
N PHE A 166 5.42 36.42 9.34
CA PHE A 166 4.69 35.74 10.39
C PHE A 166 5.14 34.30 10.62
N GLY A 167 4.77 33.73 11.76
CA GLY A 167 4.99 32.33 12.11
C GLY A 167 3.66 31.61 12.33
N ALA A 168 3.54 30.39 11.81
CA ALA A 168 2.33 29.60 11.93
C ALA A 168 2.57 28.09 11.79
N PHE A 169 1.74 27.30 12.47
CA PHE A 169 1.58 25.89 12.14
C PHE A 169 0.86 25.72 10.79
N VAL A 170 1.16 24.61 10.11
CA VAL A 170 0.64 24.28 8.77
C VAL A 170 0.08 22.87 8.78
N ASN A 171 -1.17 22.72 8.35
CA ASN A 171 -1.79 21.42 8.08
C ASN A 171 -1.64 21.10 6.58
N GLY A 172 -0.89 20.06 6.25
CA GLY A 172 -0.71 19.58 4.87
C GLY A 172 -1.24 18.16 4.63
N LEU A 173 -2.15 17.67 5.50
CA LEU A 173 -2.52 16.25 5.50
C LEU A 173 -3.14 15.76 4.18
N ASP A 174 -3.81 16.63 3.43
CA ASP A 174 -4.37 16.31 2.12
C ASP A 174 -3.43 16.62 0.95
N GLY A 175 -2.21 17.10 1.24
CA GLY A 175 -1.22 17.51 0.25
C GLY A 175 -1.22 19.00 -0.05
N GLN A 176 -2.19 19.77 0.45
CA GLN A 176 -2.22 21.22 0.32
C GLN A 176 -1.83 21.87 1.65
N ALA A 177 -0.78 22.69 1.68
CA ALA A 177 -0.36 23.41 2.88
C ALA A 177 -1.38 24.48 3.27
N LYS A 178 -2.05 24.27 4.42
CA LYS A 178 -3.03 25.18 4.99
C LYS A 178 -2.48 25.82 6.24
N THR A 179 -2.21 27.12 6.17
CA THR A 179 -1.78 27.92 7.32
C THR A 179 -2.89 27.90 8.39
N ILE A 180 -2.57 27.46 9.59
CA ILE A 180 -3.50 27.49 10.73
C ILE A 180 -3.55 28.94 11.24
N ALA A 181 -4.59 29.67 10.86
CA ALA A 181 -4.75 31.08 11.21
C ALA A 181 -4.84 31.29 12.73
N ALA A 182 -5.56 30.40 13.43
CA ALA A 182 -5.68 30.42 14.88
C ALA A 182 -4.31 30.22 15.53
N GLY A 183 -3.87 31.20 16.32
CA GLY A 183 -2.57 31.17 17.00
C GLY A 183 -1.38 31.60 16.14
N SER A 184 -1.54 31.82 14.83
CA SER A 184 -0.50 32.46 14.01
C SER A 184 -0.16 33.85 14.55
N GLN A 185 1.11 34.25 14.45
CA GLN A 185 1.57 35.54 14.99
C GLN A 185 2.54 36.23 14.04
N GLU A 186 2.49 37.56 14.00
CA GLU A 186 3.57 38.36 13.41
C GLU A 186 4.89 38.07 14.14
N ILE A 187 5.99 38.06 13.39
CA ILE A 187 7.35 37.90 13.90
C ILE A 187 8.18 39.17 13.67
N PRO A 188 9.32 39.35 14.35
CA PRO A 188 10.22 40.48 14.08
C PRO A 188 10.58 40.53 12.60
N GLN A 189 10.25 41.66 11.96
CA GLN A 189 10.44 41.79 10.52
C GLN A 189 11.94 41.67 10.16
N PRO A 190 12.32 40.80 9.21
CA PRO A 190 13.72 40.67 8.79
C PRO A 190 14.20 41.97 8.14
N THR A 191 15.25 42.60 8.69
CA THR A 191 15.77 43.91 8.24
C THR A 191 17.26 43.91 7.90
N ASN A 192 18.03 42.94 8.38
CA ASN A 192 19.49 43.05 8.39
C ASN A 192 20.25 41.70 8.43
N ASN A 193 19.63 40.60 7.98
CA ASN A 193 20.24 39.26 8.01
C ASN A 193 20.62 38.75 9.42
N ASN A 194 19.98 39.29 10.46
CA ASN A 194 20.21 38.84 11.82
C ASN A 194 19.71 37.41 12.03
N PHE A 195 20.49 36.64 12.78
CA PHE A 195 20.07 35.35 13.29
C PHE A 195 19.21 35.54 14.53
N VAL A 196 18.04 34.92 14.53
CA VAL A 196 17.10 34.90 15.66
C VAL A 196 17.03 33.49 16.22
N ASP A 197 17.02 33.37 17.54
CA ASP A 197 16.97 32.07 18.21
C ASP A 197 15.67 31.34 17.89
N PHE A 198 15.78 30.05 17.57
CA PHE A 198 14.67 29.16 17.28
C PHE A 198 14.76 27.91 18.14
N LYS A 199 13.62 27.49 18.70
CA LYS A 199 13.49 26.23 19.42
C LYS A 199 12.17 25.58 19.07
N MET A 200 12.22 24.26 18.88
CA MET A 200 11.05 23.41 18.70
C MET A 200 11.16 22.25 19.71
N THR A 201 10.12 22.06 20.50
CA THR A 201 9.99 20.93 21.42
C THR A 201 8.74 20.15 21.12
N TYR A 202 8.79 18.84 21.33
CA TYR A 202 7.65 17.96 21.19
C TYR A 202 7.59 16.99 22.36
N ILE A 203 6.38 16.81 22.91
CA ILE A 203 6.10 15.88 24.00
C ILE A 203 5.38 14.67 23.41
N GLY A 204 6.06 13.53 23.38
CA GLY A 204 5.55 12.30 22.77
C GLY A 204 4.29 11.76 23.46
N ALA A 205 4.15 11.94 24.77
CA ALA A 205 2.99 11.47 25.52
C ALA A 205 1.70 12.24 25.17
N THR A 206 1.79 13.56 24.98
CA THR A 206 0.63 14.43 24.75
C THR A 206 0.48 14.88 23.31
N LYS A 207 1.44 14.54 22.44
CA LYS A 207 1.53 15.01 21.05
C LYS A 207 1.52 16.55 20.94
N THR A 208 2.04 17.23 21.96
CA THR A 208 2.10 18.69 21.99
C THR A 208 3.40 19.17 21.41
N MET A 209 3.34 20.05 20.40
CA MET A 209 4.49 20.71 19.81
C MET A 209 4.50 22.18 20.22
N SER A 210 5.66 22.68 20.65
CA SER A 210 5.87 24.08 21.00
C SER A 210 7.05 24.65 20.23
N ILE A 211 6.89 25.87 19.71
CA ILE A 211 7.87 26.61 18.93
C ILE A 211 8.16 27.92 19.63
N THR A 212 9.41 28.35 19.66
CA THR A 212 9.79 29.73 19.97
C THR A 212 10.67 30.28 18.86
N TYR A 213 10.41 31.51 18.45
CA TYR A 213 11.26 32.28 17.53
C TYR A 213 11.48 33.67 18.12
N GLY A 214 12.68 33.91 18.63
CA GLY A 214 12.97 35.11 19.43
C GLY A 214 12.05 35.20 20.65
N THR A 215 11.14 36.16 20.65
CA THR A 215 10.19 36.39 21.76
C THR A 215 8.81 35.77 21.52
N GLN A 216 8.55 35.31 20.29
CA GLN A 216 7.26 34.75 19.89
C GLN A 216 7.22 33.26 20.23
N SER A 217 6.05 32.77 20.62
CA SER A 217 5.86 31.38 21.02
C SER A 217 4.53 30.82 20.51
N TRP A 218 4.54 29.56 20.09
CA TRP A 218 3.36 28.83 19.64
C TRP A 218 3.33 27.47 20.32
N THR A 219 2.14 26.99 20.63
CA THR A 219 1.92 25.63 21.12
C THR A 219 0.69 25.07 20.44
N GLN A 220 0.80 23.84 19.93
CA GLN A 220 -0.26 23.16 19.21
C GLN A 220 -0.30 21.69 19.61
N ASP A 221 -1.50 21.19 19.87
CA ASP A 221 -1.75 19.75 19.85
C ASP A 221 -1.72 19.28 18.39
N VAL A 222 -0.75 18.41 18.07
CA VAL A 222 -0.56 17.84 16.73
C VAL A 222 -0.98 16.37 16.66
N SER A 223 -1.70 15.85 17.65
CA SER A 223 -2.19 14.46 17.68
C SER A 223 -2.94 14.07 16.41
N ALA A 224 -3.83 14.94 15.92
CA ALA A 224 -4.57 14.72 14.68
C ALA A 224 -3.67 14.68 13.43
N PHE A 225 -2.54 15.40 13.43
CA PHE A 225 -1.60 15.41 12.31
C PHE A 225 -0.67 14.20 12.33
N VAL A 226 -0.23 13.79 13.52
CA VAL A 226 0.57 12.58 13.71
C VAL A 226 -0.26 11.33 13.41
N GLY A 227 -1.52 11.30 13.87
CA GLY A 227 -2.40 10.16 13.72
C GLY A 227 -1.81 8.90 14.36
N THR A 228 -1.79 7.80 13.60
CA THR A 228 -1.18 6.52 14.02
C THR A 228 0.29 6.40 13.62
N ASN A 229 0.85 7.38 12.92
CA ASN A 229 2.22 7.33 12.41
C ASN A 229 3.21 7.58 13.54
N GLN A 230 4.13 6.64 13.76
CA GLN A 230 5.15 6.78 14.80
C GLN A 230 6.50 7.22 14.25
N ALA A 231 6.78 6.98 12.96
CA ALA A 231 8.03 7.36 12.31
C ALA A 231 7.78 8.52 11.34
N MET A 232 8.40 9.67 11.57
CA MET A 232 8.28 10.84 10.69
C MET A 232 9.63 11.25 10.14
N SER A 233 9.74 11.41 8.83
CA SER A 233 10.81 12.20 8.22
C SER A 233 10.72 13.65 8.69
N PHE A 234 11.86 14.34 8.70
CA PHE A 234 11.97 15.75 9.07
C PHE A 234 12.83 16.50 8.06
N SER A 235 12.35 17.66 7.60
CA SER A 235 13.14 18.53 6.73
C SER A 235 12.94 20.01 7.06
N ILE A 236 13.95 20.79 6.70
CA ILE A 236 13.92 22.25 6.80
C ILE A 236 14.20 22.79 5.41
N ALA A 237 13.26 23.54 4.85
CA ALA A 237 13.29 23.98 3.47
C ALA A 237 13.05 25.49 3.37
N ALA A 238 13.69 26.10 2.38
CA ALA A 238 13.48 27.50 2.06
C ALA A 238 13.53 27.69 0.53
N SER A 239 12.82 28.70 0.05
CA SER A 239 12.83 29.06 -1.36
C SER A 239 12.78 30.56 -1.56
N THR A 240 13.06 30.97 -2.79
CA THR A 240 12.87 32.33 -3.29
C THR A 240 12.20 32.29 -4.66
N GLY A 241 11.44 33.33 -4.97
CA GLY A 241 10.82 33.56 -6.26
C GLY A 241 11.37 34.82 -6.93
N ALA A 242 10.47 35.71 -7.36
CA ALA A 242 10.83 37.07 -7.78
C ALA A 242 11.30 37.92 -6.59
N ASN A 243 10.69 37.71 -5.43
CA ASN A 243 11.17 38.19 -4.15
C ASN A 243 12.12 37.16 -3.55
N MET A 244 13.03 37.60 -2.67
CA MET A 244 14.16 36.78 -2.25
C MET A 244 14.74 37.23 -0.91
N ASN A 245 15.36 36.29 -0.21
CA ASN A 245 16.15 36.54 0.98
C ASN A 245 17.32 35.55 1.06
N LEU A 246 18.38 35.97 1.74
CA LEU A 246 19.37 35.05 2.28
C LEU A 246 18.73 34.30 3.47
N GLN A 247 18.54 32.99 3.32
CA GLN A 247 17.86 32.17 4.32
C GLN A 247 18.81 31.09 4.84
N GLN A 248 19.02 31.05 6.16
CA GLN A 248 20.10 30.24 6.75
C GLN A 248 19.73 29.67 8.12
N LEU A 249 20.38 28.56 8.44
CA LEU A 249 20.38 27.91 9.74
C LEU A 249 21.75 28.08 10.38
N ARG A 250 21.81 28.26 11.70
CA ARG A 250 23.07 28.33 12.45
C ARG A 250 22.98 27.60 13.79
N ASN A 251 24.08 26.97 14.21
CA ASN A 251 24.21 26.30 15.50
C ASN A 251 23.07 25.29 15.76
N VAL A 252 22.78 24.46 14.76
CA VAL A 252 21.70 23.47 14.89
C VAL A 252 22.09 22.39 15.89
N GLU A 253 21.23 22.20 16.88
CA GLU A 253 21.23 21.03 17.76
C GLU A 253 19.87 20.34 17.68
N PHE A 254 19.87 19.01 17.67
CA PHE A 254 18.63 18.23 17.60
C PHE A 254 18.76 16.93 18.38
N THR A 255 18.09 16.85 19.53
CA THR A 255 17.96 15.61 20.30
C THR A 255 16.63 14.96 19.99
N TYR A 256 16.68 13.73 19.47
CA TYR A 256 15.51 12.94 19.11
C TYR A 256 15.78 11.44 19.23
N THR A 257 14.73 10.65 19.30
CA THR A 257 14.84 9.18 19.19
C THR A 257 14.68 8.77 17.73
N VAL A 258 15.63 8.00 17.21
CA VAL A 258 15.56 7.41 15.86
C VAL A 258 14.41 6.41 15.82
N ALA A 259 13.46 6.60 14.90
CA ALA A 259 12.38 5.66 14.69
C ALA A 259 12.88 4.32 14.13
N GLN A 260 12.15 3.26 14.45
CA GLN A 260 12.37 1.94 13.86
C GLN A 260 11.95 1.94 12.38
N GLY A 261 12.65 1.12 11.59
CA GLY A 261 12.25 0.82 10.21
C GLY A 261 11.11 -0.18 10.21
N SER A 262 10.28 -0.16 9.17
CA SER A 262 9.15 -1.09 9.02
C SER A 262 9.29 -1.94 7.76
N VAL A 263 8.92 -3.21 7.86
CA VAL A 263 8.82 -4.14 6.74
C VAL A 263 7.37 -4.62 6.67
N ILE A 264 6.75 -4.44 5.50
CA ILE A 264 5.36 -4.81 5.23
C ILE A 264 5.38 -6.00 4.27
N ALA A 265 4.94 -7.17 4.75
CA ALA A 265 4.70 -8.35 3.92
C ALA A 265 3.24 -8.35 3.44
N ASN A 266 3.04 -8.18 2.13
CA ASN A 266 1.73 -8.25 1.49
C ASN A 266 1.52 -9.61 0.82
N TYR A 267 0.25 -10.03 0.73
CA TYR A 267 -0.15 -11.28 0.10
C TYR A 267 -1.18 -10.96 -0.99
N VAL A 268 -0.76 -11.06 -2.24
CA VAL A 268 -1.52 -10.58 -3.39
C VAL A 268 -1.68 -11.64 -4.47
N ASP A 269 -2.73 -11.54 -5.27
CA ASP A 269 -2.84 -12.32 -6.51
C ASP A 269 -1.97 -11.71 -7.64
N ASP A 270 -2.01 -12.32 -8.82
CA ASP A 270 -1.28 -11.91 -10.01
C ASP A 270 -1.79 -10.59 -10.63
N GLN A 271 -2.95 -10.09 -10.20
CA GLN A 271 -3.44 -8.75 -10.54
C GLN A 271 -3.11 -7.69 -9.46
N GLY A 272 -2.50 -8.10 -8.34
CA GLY A 272 -2.13 -7.22 -7.23
C GLY A 272 -3.24 -7.00 -6.20
N ASN A 273 -4.35 -7.74 -6.26
CA ASN A 273 -5.40 -7.65 -5.25
C ASN A 273 -4.95 -8.34 -3.96
N THR A 274 -5.27 -7.75 -2.81
CA THR A 274 -4.99 -8.35 -1.51
C THR A 274 -5.89 -9.57 -1.26
N ILE A 275 -5.28 -10.73 -1.03
CA ILE A 275 -5.97 -12.00 -0.80
C ILE A 275 -5.80 -12.53 0.63
N ALA A 276 -4.91 -11.93 1.42
CA ALA A 276 -4.80 -12.15 2.85
C ALA A 276 -4.26 -10.90 3.55
N PRO A 277 -4.55 -10.69 4.86
CA PRO A 277 -4.04 -9.54 5.60
C PRO A 277 -2.51 -9.45 5.58
N SER A 278 -2.00 -8.24 5.34
CA SER A 278 -0.57 -7.96 5.41
C SER A 278 -0.03 -8.13 6.84
N VAL A 279 1.27 -8.41 6.95
CA VAL A 279 2.00 -8.45 8.22
C VAL A 279 3.01 -7.32 8.21
N THR A 280 2.99 -6.46 9.23
CA THR A 280 4.00 -5.42 9.41
C THR A 280 4.86 -5.75 10.61
N THR A 281 6.18 -5.73 10.43
CA THR A 281 7.15 -5.83 11.51
C THR A 281 7.99 -4.56 11.55
N SER A 282 8.47 -4.20 12.73
CA SER A 282 9.37 -3.07 12.91
C SER A 282 10.58 -3.48 13.72
N GLY A 283 11.71 -2.84 13.44
CA GLY A 283 12.95 -3.09 14.15
C GLY A 283 13.97 -1.97 14.00
N ASP A 284 15.00 -2.04 14.82
CA ASP A 284 16.07 -1.05 14.80
C ASP A 284 16.78 -1.09 13.44
N ILE A 285 17.11 0.07 12.91
CA ILE A 285 17.79 0.18 11.62
C ILE A 285 19.06 -0.65 11.64
N THR A 286 19.36 -1.33 10.54
CA THR A 286 20.47 -2.29 10.35
C THR A 286 20.34 -3.63 11.05
N THR A 287 19.32 -3.85 11.89
CA THR A 287 19.03 -5.19 12.44
C THR A 287 18.31 -6.06 11.43
N ALA A 288 18.48 -7.37 11.53
CA ALA A 288 17.92 -8.32 10.58
C ALA A 288 16.40 -8.45 10.71
N TYR A 289 15.73 -8.71 9.60
CA TYR A 289 14.34 -9.14 9.53
C TYR A 289 14.21 -10.36 8.63
N THR A 290 13.12 -11.10 8.84
CA THR A 290 12.65 -12.16 7.95
C THR A 290 11.14 -12.06 7.82
N THR A 291 10.62 -12.29 6.62
CA THR A 291 9.20 -12.44 6.35
C THR A 291 8.92 -13.84 5.79
N GLU A 292 7.69 -14.31 5.95
CA GLU A 292 7.29 -15.63 5.49
C GLU A 292 6.06 -15.58 4.58
N GLN A 293 6.06 -16.46 3.58
CA GLN A 293 4.88 -16.74 2.78
C GLN A 293 3.81 -17.43 3.65
N LYS A 294 2.53 -17.21 3.32
CA LYS A 294 1.40 -17.90 3.94
C LYS A 294 0.91 -19.05 3.04
N ASN A 295 0.33 -20.07 3.66
CA ASN A 295 -0.57 -20.98 2.97
C ASN A 295 -1.96 -20.30 2.89
N ILE A 296 -2.45 -20.04 1.69
CA ILE A 296 -3.71 -19.32 1.47
C ILE A 296 -4.67 -20.27 0.73
N PRO A 297 -5.81 -20.67 1.33
CA PRO A 297 -6.75 -21.58 0.68
C PRO A 297 -7.22 -21.08 -0.69
N GLY A 298 -7.24 -21.96 -1.70
CA GLY A 298 -7.60 -21.59 -3.07
C GLY A 298 -6.53 -20.84 -3.85
N TYR A 299 -5.32 -20.69 -3.31
CA TYR A 299 -4.20 -20.00 -3.96
C TYR A 299 -2.90 -20.79 -3.82
N THR A 300 -2.09 -20.78 -4.88
CA THR A 300 -0.74 -21.37 -4.89
C THR A 300 0.30 -20.26 -4.94
N TYR A 301 1.29 -20.31 -4.05
CA TYR A 301 2.40 -19.34 -4.09
C TYR A 301 3.18 -19.48 -5.40
N GLN A 302 3.48 -18.34 -6.02
CA GLN A 302 4.19 -18.30 -7.29
C GLN A 302 5.57 -17.65 -7.14
N SER A 303 5.64 -16.44 -6.59
CA SER A 303 6.89 -15.68 -6.50
C SER A 303 6.82 -14.57 -5.46
N SER A 304 7.94 -13.91 -5.20
CA SER A 304 7.99 -12.70 -4.38
C SER A 304 8.65 -11.55 -5.14
N ASN A 305 8.18 -10.33 -4.94
CA ASN A 305 8.80 -9.12 -5.49
C ASN A 305 8.87 -7.99 -4.43
N GLY A 306 9.54 -6.88 -4.78
CA GLY A 306 9.83 -5.78 -3.86
C GLY A 306 11.14 -6.00 -3.11
N ALA A 307 11.14 -5.77 -1.80
CA ALA A 307 12.28 -6.03 -0.93
C ALA A 307 12.55 -7.54 -0.79
N ALA A 308 13.77 -7.90 -0.41
CA ALA A 308 14.11 -9.29 -0.12
C ALA A 308 13.35 -9.80 1.11
N GLN A 309 13.01 -11.10 1.12
CA GLN A 309 12.27 -11.74 2.23
C GLN A 309 13.11 -11.83 3.52
N ALA A 310 14.42 -11.73 3.41
CA ALA A 310 15.34 -11.58 4.53
C ALA A 310 16.33 -10.46 4.21
N GLY A 311 16.59 -9.61 5.19
CA GLY A 311 17.44 -8.44 5.01
C GLY A 311 17.60 -7.70 6.33
N ASN A 312 17.97 -6.43 6.25
CA ASN A 312 18.04 -5.56 7.42
C ASN A 312 17.03 -4.43 7.30
N TYR A 313 16.45 -4.01 8.44
CA TYR A 313 15.55 -2.85 8.49
C TYR A 313 16.27 -1.59 8.00
N THR A 314 15.61 -0.84 7.14
CA THR A 314 16.10 0.44 6.61
C THR A 314 15.27 1.62 7.13
N VAL A 315 15.77 2.84 6.91
CA VAL A 315 15.14 4.08 7.41
C VAL A 315 13.78 4.35 6.77
N ASN A 316 13.59 3.89 5.54
CA ASN A 316 12.32 3.96 4.82
C ASN A 316 11.65 2.60 4.85
N ASP A 317 10.33 2.61 4.72
CA ASP A 317 9.51 1.42 4.83
C ASP A 317 9.78 0.50 3.65
N GLN A 318 9.95 -0.80 3.94
CA GLN A 318 10.23 -1.81 2.94
C GLN A 318 8.98 -2.65 2.71
N THR A 319 8.70 -3.01 1.45
CA THR A 319 7.55 -3.84 1.11
C THR A 319 8.01 -5.12 0.42
N VAL A 320 7.61 -6.27 0.97
CA VAL A 320 7.78 -7.60 0.37
C VAL A 320 6.40 -8.06 -0.09
N ASN A 321 6.21 -8.31 -1.39
CA ASN A 321 4.96 -8.87 -1.88
C ASN A 321 5.14 -10.35 -2.17
N TYR A 322 4.35 -11.21 -1.54
CA TYR A 322 4.17 -12.60 -1.92
C TYR A 322 3.02 -12.69 -2.91
N VAL A 323 3.33 -13.13 -4.14
CA VAL A 323 2.40 -13.21 -5.27
C VAL A 323 1.92 -14.64 -5.43
N TYR A 324 0.61 -14.80 -5.56
CA TYR A 324 -0.06 -16.09 -5.66
C TYR A 324 -0.89 -16.19 -6.93
N THR A 325 -1.04 -17.41 -7.44
CA THR A 325 -1.98 -17.74 -8.51
C THR A 325 -3.23 -18.37 -7.91
N ARG A 326 -4.41 -17.91 -8.32
CA ARG A 326 -5.67 -18.53 -7.92
C ARG A 326 -5.78 -19.94 -8.51
N ASN A 327 -6.07 -20.92 -7.66
CA ASN A 327 -6.20 -22.32 -8.06
C ASN A 327 -7.43 -22.51 -8.96
N GLN A 328 -7.36 -23.53 -9.82
CA GLN A 328 -8.46 -23.95 -10.69
C GLN A 328 -9.00 -25.30 -10.20
N GLY A 329 -10.31 -25.38 -10.03
CA GLY A 329 -11.02 -26.61 -9.72
C GLY A 329 -11.68 -27.20 -10.95
N THR A 330 -11.97 -28.50 -10.89
CA THR A 330 -12.75 -29.21 -11.92
C THR A 330 -13.84 -30.01 -11.26
N ILE A 331 -15.00 -30.06 -11.91
CA ILE A 331 -16.14 -30.88 -11.51
C ILE A 331 -16.56 -31.68 -12.72
N ASP A 332 -16.78 -32.98 -12.55
CA ASP A 332 -17.38 -33.80 -13.59
C ASP A 332 -18.69 -34.44 -13.12
N VAL A 333 -19.71 -34.39 -13.98
CA VAL A 333 -21.04 -34.95 -13.72
C VAL A 333 -21.35 -36.01 -14.75
N THR A 334 -21.49 -37.26 -14.30
CA THR A 334 -21.69 -38.42 -15.17
C THR A 334 -23.12 -38.95 -15.05
N TYR A 335 -23.82 -39.05 -16.18
CA TYR A 335 -25.16 -39.62 -16.26
C TYR A 335 -25.05 -41.08 -16.72
N ILE A 336 -25.62 -42.01 -15.96
CA ILE A 336 -25.47 -43.45 -16.19
C ILE A 336 -26.85 -44.10 -16.30
N ASP A 337 -27.03 -44.96 -17.31
CA ASP A 337 -28.16 -45.87 -17.36
C ASP A 337 -27.95 -46.99 -16.33
N GLN A 338 -28.83 -47.07 -15.34
CA GLN A 338 -28.70 -48.02 -14.23
C GLN A 338 -28.86 -49.48 -14.65
N THR A 339 -29.60 -49.77 -15.73
CA THR A 339 -29.86 -51.14 -16.16
C THR A 339 -28.66 -51.73 -16.87
N THR A 340 -28.02 -50.93 -17.72
CA THR A 340 -26.92 -51.36 -18.60
C THR A 340 -25.55 -50.97 -18.07
N GLY A 341 -25.47 -50.01 -17.13
CA GLY A 341 -24.22 -49.39 -16.69
C GLY A 341 -23.60 -48.44 -17.72
N GLN A 342 -24.30 -48.16 -18.83
CA GLN A 342 -23.79 -47.32 -19.89
C GLN A 342 -23.76 -45.84 -19.46
N VAL A 343 -22.63 -45.16 -19.68
CA VAL A 343 -22.55 -43.70 -19.58
C VAL A 343 -23.37 -43.08 -20.70
N LEU A 344 -24.41 -42.33 -20.34
CA LEU A 344 -25.28 -41.60 -21.25
C LEU A 344 -24.63 -40.30 -21.70
N THR A 345 -24.14 -39.51 -20.75
CA THR A 345 -23.38 -38.27 -21.03
C THR A 345 -22.48 -37.90 -19.85
N LYS A 346 -21.49 -37.06 -20.13
CA LYS A 346 -20.59 -36.47 -19.13
C LYS A 346 -20.57 -34.96 -19.32
N LYS A 347 -20.59 -34.21 -18.21
CA LYS A 347 -20.36 -32.76 -18.19
C LYS A 347 -19.06 -32.49 -17.45
N ASP A 348 -18.10 -31.87 -18.12
CA ASP A 348 -16.86 -31.41 -17.51
C ASP A 348 -16.98 -29.89 -17.29
N LEU A 349 -16.80 -29.45 -16.05
CA LEU A 349 -16.87 -28.06 -15.62
C LEU A 349 -15.52 -27.65 -15.05
N SER A 350 -15.12 -26.40 -15.28
CA SER A 350 -13.92 -25.81 -14.70
C SER A 350 -14.18 -24.37 -14.26
N GLY A 351 -13.45 -23.94 -13.23
CA GLY A 351 -13.54 -22.58 -12.71
C GLY A 351 -12.54 -22.35 -11.57
N GLY A 352 -12.45 -21.12 -11.10
CA GLY A 352 -11.57 -20.77 -9.98
C GLY A 352 -12.06 -21.42 -8.68
N THR A 353 -11.15 -21.85 -7.81
CA THR A 353 -11.52 -22.38 -6.50
C THR A 353 -12.43 -21.40 -5.75
N ASN A 354 -13.49 -21.93 -5.14
CA ASN A 354 -14.62 -21.26 -4.49
C ASN A 354 -15.62 -20.55 -5.43
N ASP A 355 -15.42 -20.56 -6.75
CA ASP A 355 -16.46 -20.08 -7.66
C ASP A 355 -17.64 -21.08 -7.69
N PRO A 356 -18.88 -20.61 -7.81
CA PRO A 356 -20.01 -21.49 -8.05
C PRO A 356 -19.89 -22.14 -9.44
N ALA A 357 -20.20 -23.44 -9.52
CA ALA A 357 -20.20 -24.16 -10.79
C ALA A 357 -21.27 -23.67 -11.77
N ASN A 358 -22.27 -22.93 -11.26
CA ASN A 358 -23.42 -22.41 -12.02
C ASN A 358 -24.09 -23.47 -12.89
N TYR A 359 -24.07 -24.72 -12.41
CA TYR A 359 -24.64 -25.89 -13.05
C TYR A 359 -25.66 -26.54 -12.12
N THR A 360 -26.72 -27.07 -12.69
CA THR A 360 -27.68 -27.94 -11.99
C THR A 360 -28.05 -29.09 -12.91
N THR A 361 -28.35 -30.25 -12.34
CA THR A 361 -28.70 -31.46 -13.07
C THR A 361 -30.11 -31.41 -13.68
N GLY A 362 -30.99 -30.53 -13.19
CA GLY A 362 -32.42 -30.55 -13.49
C GLY A 362 -32.77 -30.45 -14.98
N ALA A 363 -32.05 -29.63 -15.75
CA ALA A 363 -32.30 -29.48 -17.19
C ALA A 363 -31.91 -30.75 -17.98
N ASP A 364 -30.76 -31.35 -17.66
CA ASP A 364 -30.29 -32.58 -18.30
C ASP A 364 -31.15 -33.78 -17.87
N ILE A 365 -31.51 -33.89 -16.59
CA ILE A 365 -32.47 -34.90 -16.09
C ILE A 365 -33.79 -34.78 -16.86
N LYS A 366 -34.33 -33.56 -16.99
CA LYS A 366 -35.58 -33.34 -17.74
C LYS A 366 -35.45 -33.83 -19.19
N SER A 367 -34.35 -33.51 -19.87
CA SER A 367 -34.07 -33.95 -21.23
C SER A 367 -34.10 -35.48 -21.38
N TYR A 368 -33.60 -36.22 -20.39
CA TYR A 368 -33.69 -37.69 -20.39
C TYR A 368 -35.09 -38.19 -20.05
N THR A 369 -35.81 -37.55 -19.13
CA THR A 369 -37.20 -37.93 -18.84
C THR A 369 -38.13 -37.73 -20.03
N ASP A 370 -37.90 -36.69 -20.83
CA ASP A 370 -38.63 -36.44 -22.08
C ASP A 370 -38.32 -37.54 -23.15
N LYS A 371 -37.20 -38.26 -23.02
CA LYS A 371 -36.79 -39.40 -23.87
C LYS A 371 -37.22 -40.77 -23.31
N GLY A 372 -38.01 -40.79 -22.23
CA GLY A 372 -38.51 -42.03 -21.65
C GLY A 372 -37.60 -42.67 -20.60
N TYR A 373 -36.66 -41.91 -20.00
CA TYR A 373 -35.98 -42.33 -18.78
C TYR A 373 -36.75 -41.89 -17.52
N GLU A 374 -36.44 -42.50 -16.38
CA GLU A 374 -36.82 -42.02 -15.05
C GLU A 374 -35.58 -41.81 -14.18
N LEU A 375 -35.57 -40.76 -13.35
CA LEU A 375 -34.51 -40.51 -12.38
C LEU A 375 -34.54 -41.58 -11.30
N VAL A 376 -33.39 -42.19 -11.03
CA VAL A 376 -33.22 -43.12 -9.91
C VAL A 376 -32.49 -42.44 -8.75
N SER A 377 -31.35 -41.80 -9.02
CA SER A 377 -30.62 -41.03 -8.02
C SER A 377 -29.82 -39.89 -8.64
N ASP A 378 -29.57 -38.86 -7.83
CA ASP A 378 -28.76 -37.69 -8.16
C ASP A 378 -27.94 -37.33 -6.92
N ASP A 379 -26.61 -37.50 -7.00
CA ASP A 379 -25.70 -37.12 -5.91
C ASP A 379 -25.14 -35.69 -6.08
N TYR A 380 -25.54 -34.97 -7.13
CA TYR A 380 -25.14 -33.58 -7.34
C TYR A 380 -25.75 -32.68 -6.25
N PRO A 381 -25.00 -31.75 -5.64
CA PRO A 381 -25.50 -30.94 -4.55
C PRO A 381 -26.72 -30.09 -4.96
N SER A 382 -27.83 -30.21 -4.22
CA SER A 382 -29.09 -29.54 -4.56
C SER A 382 -29.05 -28.01 -4.54
N GLN A 383 -28.07 -27.42 -3.85
CA GLN A 383 -27.80 -25.97 -3.82
C GLN A 383 -26.76 -25.53 -4.88
N GLY A 384 -26.31 -26.46 -5.74
CA GLY A 384 -25.17 -26.25 -6.63
C GLY A 384 -23.84 -26.58 -5.95
N ALA A 385 -22.86 -26.98 -6.76
CA ALA A 385 -21.50 -27.19 -6.31
C ALA A 385 -20.66 -25.91 -6.44
N VAL A 386 -19.61 -25.81 -5.61
CA VAL A 386 -18.51 -24.85 -5.79
C VAL A 386 -17.26 -25.62 -6.20
N PHE A 387 -16.41 -24.99 -7.01
CA PHE A 387 -15.11 -25.56 -7.35
C PHE A 387 -14.20 -25.60 -6.10
N THR A 388 -13.50 -26.70 -5.90
CA THR A 388 -12.49 -26.84 -4.84
C THR A 388 -11.11 -27.11 -5.45
N ASP A 389 -10.07 -27.05 -4.63
CA ASP A 389 -8.71 -27.42 -5.04
C ASP A 389 -8.58 -28.91 -5.40
N THR A 390 -9.57 -29.72 -5.01
CA THR A 390 -9.67 -31.14 -5.36
C THR A 390 -10.68 -31.35 -6.48
N PRO A 391 -10.38 -32.11 -7.54
CA PRO A 391 -11.38 -32.51 -8.51
C PRO A 391 -12.57 -33.21 -7.84
N GLN A 392 -13.78 -32.82 -8.22
CA GLN A 392 -15.02 -33.40 -7.70
C GLN A 392 -15.74 -34.19 -8.79
N HIS A 393 -16.38 -35.27 -8.39
CA HIS A 393 -17.15 -36.15 -9.28
C HIS A 393 -18.54 -36.38 -8.70
N TYR A 394 -19.55 -36.26 -9.56
CA TYR A 394 -20.96 -36.49 -9.24
C TYR A 394 -21.59 -37.44 -10.28
N VAL A 395 -22.49 -38.31 -9.85
CA VAL A 395 -23.19 -39.29 -10.68
C VAL A 395 -24.71 -39.13 -10.57
N VAL A 396 -25.37 -39.17 -11.72
CA VAL A 396 -26.83 -39.23 -11.85
C VAL A 396 -27.22 -40.56 -12.50
N TYR A 397 -27.98 -41.39 -11.79
CA TYR A 397 -28.50 -42.65 -12.32
C TYR A 397 -29.91 -42.47 -12.87
N LEU A 398 -30.12 -42.93 -14.11
CA LEU A 398 -31.39 -42.92 -14.82
C LEU A 398 -31.73 -44.35 -15.26
N ILE A 399 -33.01 -44.68 -15.36
CA ILE A 399 -33.47 -45.98 -15.88
C ILE A 399 -34.39 -45.78 -17.08
N GLN A 400 -34.12 -46.48 -18.19
CA GLN A 400 -34.99 -46.42 -19.35
C GLN A 400 -36.30 -47.16 -19.08
N LYS A 401 -37.45 -46.55 -19.39
CA LYS A 401 -38.75 -47.21 -19.29
C LYS A 401 -38.82 -48.38 -20.26
N SER A 402 -38.96 -49.59 -19.72
CA SER A 402 -39.29 -50.77 -20.53
C SER A 402 -40.73 -50.67 -21.01
N VAL A 403 -40.93 -50.62 -22.32
CA VAL A 403 -42.26 -50.80 -22.92
C VAL A 403 -42.43 -52.28 -23.17
N VAL A 404 -43.32 -52.93 -22.42
CA VAL A 404 -43.73 -54.31 -22.72
C VAL A 404 -44.53 -54.25 -24.02
N SER A 405 -43.96 -54.68 -25.14
CA SER A 405 -44.69 -54.79 -26.40
C SER A 405 -45.30 -56.18 -26.52
N SER A 406 -46.64 -56.27 -26.51
CA SER A 406 -47.31 -57.49 -26.95
C SER A 406 -47.40 -57.48 -28.48
N GLU A 407 -46.80 -58.45 -29.16
CA GLU A 407 -46.99 -58.65 -30.59
C GLU A 407 -48.29 -59.43 -30.80
N GLN A 408 -49.24 -58.86 -31.56
CA GLN A 408 -50.43 -59.58 -32.01
C GLN A 408 -50.27 -59.97 -33.47
N LYS A 409 -50.23 -61.27 -33.75
CA LYS A 409 -50.22 -61.80 -35.12
C LYS A 409 -51.60 -62.33 -35.46
N GLN A 410 -52.18 -61.79 -36.52
CA GLN A 410 -53.41 -62.29 -37.11
C GLN A 410 -53.07 -63.32 -38.19
N VAL A 411 -53.48 -64.57 -37.96
CA VAL A 411 -53.31 -65.65 -38.95
C VAL A 411 -54.62 -65.80 -39.72
N ASN A 412 -54.54 -65.65 -41.04
CA ASN A 412 -55.67 -65.82 -41.94
C ASN A 412 -55.54 -67.14 -42.69
N GLU A 413 -56.59 -67.94 -42.70
CA GLU A 413 -56.67 -69.17 -43.50
C GLU A 413 -57.73 -68.99 -44.58
N THR A 414 -57.36 -69.28 -45.83
CA THR A 414 -58.28 -69.27 -46.97
C THR A 414 -58.21 -70.62 -47.64
N ILE A 415 -59.37 -71.27 -47.74
CA ILE A 415 -59.50 -72.58 -48.36
C ILE A 415 -60.04 -72.36 -49.77
N HIS A 416 -59.25 -72.75 -50.75
CA HIS A 416 -59.61 -72.71 -52.17
C HIS A 416 -60.19 -74.05 -52.58
N TYR A 417 -61.41 -74.04 -53.13
CA TYR A 417 -62.04 -75.23 -53.67
C TYR A 417 -61.83 -75.26 -55.18
N VAL A 418 -61.05 -76.23 -55.65
CA VAL A 418 -60.76 -76.44 -57.07
C VAL A 418 -61.08 -77.88 -57.47
N TYR A 419 -61.56 -78.06 -58.69
CA TYR A 419 -61.72 -79.38 -59.29
C TYR A 419 -60.35 -79.95 -59.69
N GLU A 420 -60.30 -81.24 -60.05
CA GLU A 420 -59.06 -81.93 -60.40
C GLU A 420 -58.35 -81.31 -61.63
N ASP A 421 -59.10 -80.61 -62.49
CA ASP A 421 -58.57 -79.83 -63.62
C ASP A 421 -58.07 -78.42 -63.25
N GLY A 422 -58.13 -78.05 -61.97
CA GLY A 422 -57.68 -76.77 -61.44
C GLY A 422 -58.68 -75.62 -61.58
N THR A 423 -59.86 -75.85 -62.18
CA THR A 423 -60.89 -74.81 -62.27
C THR A 423 -61.62 -74.62 -60.94
N LYS A 424 -62.07 -73.39 -60.69
CA LYS A 424 -62.68 -73.00 -59.41
C LYS A 424 -64.00 -73.75 -59.19
N ALA A 425 -64.04 -74.56 -58.14
CA ALA A 425 -65.19 -75.40 -57.82
C ALA A 425 -66.23 -74.68 -56.97
N ALA A 426 -65.79 -73.76 -56.11
CA ALA A 426 -66.65 -72.89 -55.32
C ALA A 426 -65.91 -71.60 -54.93
N GLU A 427 -66.66 -70.63 -54.39
CA GLU A 427 -66.05 -69.45 -53.77
C GLU A 427 -65.19 -69.84 -52.57
N ASP A 428 -64.07 -69.12 -52.40
CA ASP A 428 -63.10 -69.43 -51.35
C ASP A 428 -63.72 -69.24 -49.98
N TYR A 429 -63.50 -70.21 -49.10
CA TYR A 429 -63.88 -70.06 -47.71
C TYR A 429 -62.76 -69.34 -46.96
N LYS A 430 -63.06 -68.15 -46.48
CA LYS A 430 -62.17 -67.40 -45.59
C LYS A 430 -62.56 -67.70 -44.15
N ALA A 431 -61.69 -68.43 -43.45
CA ALA A 431 -61.91 -68.72 -42.03
C ALA A 431 -61.82 -67.43 -41.19
N THR A 432 -62.52 -67.42 -40.06
CA THR A 432 -62.41 -66.33 -39.08
C THR A 432 -60.96 -66.26 -38.58
N PRO A 433 -60.29 -65.10 -38.65
CA PRO A 433 -58.88 -65.02 -38.29
C PRO A 433 -58.62 -65.38 -36.84
N LEU A 434 -57.58 -66.17 -36.58
CA LEU A 434 -57.11 -66.47 -35.22
C LEU A 434 -56.10 -65.39 -34.81
N ILE A 435 -56.26 -64.85 -33.60
CA ILE A 435 -55.35 -63.87 -33.01
C ILE A 435 -54.45 -64.61 -32.02
N SER A 436 -53.16 -64.70 -32.35
CA SER A 436 -52.12 -65.12 -31.42
C SER A 436 -51.58 -63.89 -30.67
N GLN A 437 -51.45 -64.00 -29.35
CA GLN A 437 -50.87 -62.96 -28.50
C GLN A 437 -49.75 -63.58 -27.66
N GLU A 438 -48.51 -63.25 -27.97
CA GLU A 438 -47.35 -63.55 -27.13
C GLU A 438 -47.13 -62.37 -26.16
N ARG A 439 -46.94 -62.69 -24.87
CA ARG A 439 -46.75 -61.71 -23.79
C ARG A 439 -45.28 -61.47 -23.51
#